data_AF-J4K7D8-F1
#
_entry.id   AF-J4K7D8-F1
#
_cell.length_a   1.000
_cell.length_b   1.000
_cell.length_c   1.000
_cell.angle_alpha   90.00
_cell.angle_beta   90.00
_cell.angle_gamma   90.00
#
_symmetry.space_group_name_H-M   'P 1'
#
loop_
_entity.id
_entity.type
_entity.pdbx_description
1 polymer ?
#
loop_
_entity_poly.entity_id
_entity_poly.type
_entity_poly.pdbx_seq_one_letter_code
_entity_poly.pdbx_strand_id
1 'polypeptide(L)'
;MQMRELINKINIYNAKIIFYDKTDLVDKPNEGLPIYFTPVEGKELKKYRNIKGKKDFISTTASIHIPDLSIEEFVDIFECDCTGLYDFTNNIIKPYCNKGIDNKIVFTIFVFLHEVGHWNQFEKMERNVSTFESRDCELSEENSNKMTTLIEKRSERIKKGNTCVLTSKEKELFIQYMIEYRNIPKEKEADEFALNQIESVLKIYLDYSNSI
;
A
#
# COMPACT_ATOMS: atom_id res chain seq x y z
N MET A 1 4.02 19.74 -2.50
CA MET A 1 2.60 19.50 -2.19
C MET A 1 2.51 18.53 -1.02
N GLN A 2 1.54 18.71 -0.12
CA GLN A 2 1.31 17.80 1.00
C GLN A 2 0.45 16.61 0.58
N MET A 3 0.70 15.42 1.15
CA MET A 3 -0.11 14.22 0.89
C MET A 3 -1.59 14.48 1.16
N ARG A 4 -1.90 15.06 2.34
CA ARG A 4 -3.28 15.40 2.73
C ARG A 4 -4.01 16.28 1.74
N GLU A 5 -3.31 17.25 1.16
CA GLU A 5 -3.87 18.14 0.14
C GLU A 5 -4.23 17.36 -1.13
N LEU A 6 -3.28 16.57 -1.66
CA LEU A 6 -3.50 15.74 -2.84
C LEU A 6 -4.66 14.76 -2.64
N ILE A 7 -4.60 13.95 -1.58
CA ILE A 7 -5.58 12.89 -1.31
C ILE A 7 -7.00 13.46 -1.14
N ASN A 8 -7.16 14.57 -0.41
CA ASN A 8 -8.47 15.18 -0.24
C ASN A 8 -9.08 15.69 -1.56
N LYS A 9 -8.27 15.96 -2.58
CA LYS A 9 -8.74 16.36 -3.91
C LYS A 9 -9.11 15.18 -4.78
N ILE A 10 -8.34 14.10 -4.71
CA ILE A 10 -8.50 12.94 -5.61
C ILE A 10 -9.40 11.84 -5.02
N ASN A 11 -9.71 11.85 -3.73
CA ASN A 11 -10.58 10.87 -3.09
C ASN A 11 -12.06 11.09 -3.45
N ILE A 12 -12.43 10.65 -4.65
CA ILE A 12 -13.81 10.64 -5.15
C ILE A 12 -14.56 9.34 -4.84
N TYR A 13 -13.94 8.43 -4.07
CA TYR A 13 -14.42 7.06 -3.85
C TYR A 13 -15.16 6.88 -2.53
N ASN A 14 -15.41 7.97 -1.80
CA ASN A 14 -15.99 7.95 -0.46
C ASN A 14 -15.22 7.02 0.52
N ALA A 15 -13.93 6.79 0.25
CA ALA A 15 -13.07 6.03 1.13
C ALA A 15 -12.78 6.86 2.38
N LYS A 16 -12.89 6.25 3.56
CA LYS A 16 -12.54 6.91 4.81
C LYS A 16 -11.02 6.98 4.94
N ILE A 17 -10.46 8.18 4.98
CA ILE A 17 -9.02 8.41 5.11
C ILE A 17 -8.68 8.83 6.52
N ILE A 18 -7.67 8.19 7.11
CA ILE A 18 -7.08 8.58 8.39
C ILE A 18 -5.65 9.00 8.14
N PHE A 19 -5.40 10.30 8.28
CA PHE A 19 -4.05 10.84 8.24
C PHE A 19 -3.40 10.72 9.63
N TYR A 20 -2.19 10.18 9.68
CA TYR A 20 -1.46 9.96 10.93
C TYR A 20 -0.07 10.60 10.89
N ASP A 21 0.53 10.85 12.05
CA ASP A 21 1.80 11.58 12.15
C ASP A 21 2.99 10.69 11.75
N LYS A 22 4.04 11.32 11.23
CA LYS A 22 5.32 10.67 10.92
C LYS A 22 5.89 9.91 12.13
N THR A 23 5.69 10.40 13.35
CA THR A 23 6.18 9.70 14.57
C THR A 23 5.60 8.30 14.72
N ASP A 24 4.38 8.08 14.22
CA ASP A 24 3.70 6.79 14.33
C ASP A 24 4.22 5.76 13.32
N LEU A 25 5.02 6.17 12.31
CA LEU A 25 5.69 5.24 11.38
C LEU A 25 6.73 4.37 12.10
N VAL A 26 7.35 4.88 13.17
CA VAL A 26 8.38 4.16 13.94
C VAL A 26 7.76 3.06 14.81
N ASP A 27 6.50 3.25 15.23
CA ASP A 27 5.77 2.34 16.14
C ASP A 27 4.84 1.35 15.42
N LYS A 28 4.75 1.41 14.09
CA LYS A 28 4.00 0.46 13.24
C LYS A 28 4.89 -0.40 12.33
N PRO A 29 5.88 -1.14 12.87
CA PRO A 29 6.77 -1.98 12.06
C PRO A 29 6.11 -3.22 11.44
N ASN A 30 4.80 -3.45 11.65
CA ASN A 30 4.15 -4.73 11.36
C ASN A 30 3.25 -4.77 10.10
N GLU A 31 3.10 -3.68 9.34
CA GLU A 31 2.17 -3.64 8.20
C GLU A 31 2.80 -3.24 6.86
N GLY A 32 4.12 -3.41 6.72
CA GLY A 32 4.80 -3.54 5.43
C GLY A 32 4.93 -2.28 4.57
N LEU A 33 3.97 -1.34 4.60
CA LEU A 33 3.97 -0.11 3.79
C LEU A 33 3.52 1.13 4.58
N PRO A 34 4.00 2.33 4.22
CA PRO A 34 3.58 3.58 4.86
C PRO A 34 2.10 3.88 4.67
N ILE A 35 1.46 3.36 3.62
CA ILE A 35 0.04 3.54 3.33
C ILE A 35 -0.61 2.17 3.27
N TYR A 36 -1.76 2.02 3.91
CA TYR A 36 -2.41 0.72 4.03
C TYR A 36 -3.92 0.84 4.31
N PHE A 37 -4.68 -0.13 3.81
CA PHE A 37 -6.09 -0.32 4.13
C PHE A 37 -6.28 -1.23 5.36
N THR A 38 -7.18 -0.87 6.26
CA THR A 38 -7.61 -1.70 7.38
C THR A 38 -9.12 -1.96 7.31
N PRO A 39 -9.58 -3.24 7.33
CA PRO A 39 -11.00 -3.56 7.21
C PRO A 39 -11.81 -3.29 8.48
N VAL A 40 -11.17 -3.19 9.65
CA VAL A 40 -11.85 -2.94 10.93
C VAL A 40 -10.92 -2.33 11.97
N GLU A 41 -11.41 -1.33 12.72
CA GLU A 41 -10.58 -0.54 13.64
C GLU A 41 -11.19 -0.33 15.03
N GLY A 42 -10.36 0.18 15.94
CA GLY A 42 -10.78 0.73 17.23
C GLY A 42 -11.61 -0.23 18.09
N LYS A 43 -12.79 0.21 18.52
CA LYS A 43 -13.70 -0.61 19.35
C LYS A 43 -14.27 -1.80 18.57
N GLU A 44 -14.49 -1.67 17.27
CA GLU A 44 -14.97 -2.77 16.43
C GLU A 44 -13.91 -3.86 16.28
N LEU A 45 -12.63 -3.50 16.13
CA LEU A 45 -11.55 -4.48 16.09
C LEU A 45 -11.46 -5.28 17.40
N LYS A 46 -11.58 -4.60 18.55
CA LYS A 46 -11.64 -5.27 19.87
C LYS A 46 -12.84 -6.21 19.96
N LYS A 47 -14.00 -5.82 19.41
CA LYS A 47 -15.18 -6.67 19.35
C LYS A 47 -14.94 -7.87 18.44
N TYR A 48 -14.51 -7.66 17.21
CA TYR A 48 -14.22 -8.71 16.22
C TYR A 48 -13.26 -9.77 16.76
N ARG A 49 -12.21 -9.36 17.47
CA ARG A 49 -11.25 -10.30 18.10
C ARG A 49 -11.88 -11.21 19.15
N ASN A 50 -12.94 -10.76 19.84
CA ASN A 50 -13.53 -11.43 21.01
C ASN A 50 -14.87 -12.13 20.74
N ILE A 51 -15.53 -11.87 19.60
CA ILE A 51 -16.82 -12.51 19.30
C ILE A 51 -16.67 -14.00 18.92
N LYS A 52 -17.69 -14.79 19.26
CA LYS A 52 -17.94 -16.10 18.63
C LYS A 52 -18.71 -15.84 17.32
N GLY A 53 -18.32 -16.48 16.22
CA GLY A 53 -18.96 -16.27 14.92
C GLY A 53 -18.38 -15.09 14.12
N LYS A 54 -17.05 -15.00 14.01
CA LYS A 54 -16.36 -13.97 13.21
C LYS A 54 -16.83 -13.86 11.76
N LYS A 55 -17.34 -14.96 11.20
CA LYS A 55 -17.80 -15.07 9.82
C LYS A 55 -18.94 -14.12 9.46
N ASP A 56 -19.75 -13.69 10.43
CA ASP A 56 -20.91 -12.83 10.20
C ASP A 56 -20.64 -11.36 10.58
N PHE A 57 -19.39 -11.02 10.91
CA PHE A 57 -19.04 -9.68 11.35
C PHE A 57 -18.90 -8.73 10.15
N ILE A 58 -19.74 -7.68 10.17
CA ILE A 58 -19.73 -6.59 9.21
C ILE A 58 -19.11 -5.35 9.85
N SER A 59 -18.06 -4.81 9.23
CA SER A 59 -17.36 -3.62 9.75
C SER A 59 -18.04 -2.34 9.29
N THR A 60 -18.05 -1.34 10.16
CA THR A 60 -18.39 0.05 9.82
C THR A 60 -17.21 1.00 9.97
N THR A 61 -16.05 0.48 10.37
CA THR A 61 -14.89 1.28 10.77
C THR A 61 -13.70 1.23 9.82
N ALA A 62 -13.82 0.51 8.70
CA ALA A 62 -12.77 0.41 7.69
C ALA A 62 -12.22 1.77 7.26
N SER A 63 -10.93 1.83 6.95
CA SER A 63 -10.22 3.06 6.57
C SER A 63 -8.93 2.79 5.82
N ILE A 64 -8.48 3.79 5.06
CA ILE A 64 -7.15 3.85 4.48
C ILE A 64 -6.31 4.82 5.33
N HIS A 65 -5.14 4.36 5.75
CA HIS A 65 -4.22 5.09 6.61
C HIS A 65 -3.10 5.67 5.76
N ILE A 66 -2.86 6.97 5.90
CA ILE A 66 -1.87 7.69 5.09
C ILE A 66 -1.03 8.56 6.02
N PRO A 67 0.30 8.56 5.90
CA PRO A 67 1.13 9.41 6.73
C PRO A 67 1.01 10.86 6.23
N ASP A 68 0.89 11.82 7.15
CA ASP A 68 0.77 13.24 6.82
C ASP A 68 2.13 13.85 6.49
N LEU A 69 2.67 13.42 5.34
CA LEU A 69 3.98 13.81 4.82
C LEU A 69 3.86 14.70 3.59
N SER A 70 4.97 15.34 3.22
CA SER A 70 5.11 15.82 1.85
C SER A 70 5.18 14.64 0.86
N ILE A 71 4.77 14.87 -0.40
CA ILE A 71 4.91 13.85 -1.46
C ILE A 71 6.37 13.39 -1.62
N GLU A 72 7.31 14.31 -1.44
CA GLU A 72 8.75 14.02 -1.49
C GLU A 72 9.14 13.01 -0.42
N GLU A 73 8.87 13.33 0.86
CA GLU A 73 9.19 12.44 1.97
C GLU A 73 8.47 11.09 1.89
N PHE A 74 7.24 11.08 1.35
CA PHE A 74 6.50 9.84 1.14
C PHE A 74 7.23 8.94 0.14
N VAL A 75 7.61 9.47 -1.02
CA VAL A 75 8.32 8.69 -2.05
C VAL A 75 9.70 8.24 -1.56
N ASP A 76 10.44 9.09 -0.84
CA ASP A 76 11.75 8.76 -0.29
C ASP A 76 11.72 7.50 0.59
N ILE A 77 10.63 7.25 1.32
CA ILE A 77 10.47 6.03 2.13
C ILE A 77 10.49 4.79 1.23
N PHE A 78 9.78 4.81 0.09
CA PHE A 78 9.73 3.68 -0.84
C PHE A 78 11.06 3.48 -1.56
N GLU A 79 11.74 4.56 -1.93
CA GLU A 79 13.08 4.49 -2.53
C GLU A 79 14.08 3.81 -1.58
N CYS A 80 13.92 4.00 -0.28
CA CYS A 80 14.82 3.49 0.75
C CYS A 80 14.45 2.09 1.28
N ASP A 81 13.23 1.58 1.02
CA ASP A 81 12.69 0.32 1.59
C ASP A 81 13.48 -0.93 1.17
N CYS A 82 14.28 -0.86 0.09
CA CYS A 82 15.13 -1.95 -0.41
C CYS A 82 14.38 -3.25 -0.80
N THR A 83 13.05 -3.30 -0.72
CA THR A 83 12.21 -4.46 -1.09
C THR A 83 11.99 -4.60 -2.59
N GLY A 84 12.36 -3.57 -3.37
CA GLY A 84 12.11 -3.52 -4.81
C GLY A 84 10.71 -3.03 -5.18
N LEU A 85 9.87 -2.66 -4.21
CA LEU A 85 8.53 -2.14 -4.47
C LEU A 85 8.55 -0.85 -5.30
N TYR A 86 9.43 0.10 -4.98
CA TYR A 86 9.54 1.35 -5.72
C TYR A 86 9.83 1.11 -7.21
N ASP A 87 10.82 0.27 -7.52
CA ASP A 87 11.20 -0.09 -8.89
C ASP A 87 10.05 -0.80 -9.61
N PHE A 88 9.38 -1.75 -8.93
CA PHE A 88 8.25 -2.47 -9.48
C PHE A 88 7.09 -1.53 -9.84
N THR A 89 6.67 -0.68 -8.90
CA THR A 89 5.60 0.29 -9.12
C THR A 89 5.95 1.28 -10.22
N ASN A 90 7.18 1.80 -10.27
CA ASN A 90 7.62 2.70 -11.34
C ASN A 90 7.53 2.06 -12.74
N ASN A 91 7.83 0.76 -12.84
CA ASN A 91 7.68 0.05 -14.11
C ASN A 91 6.22 -0.05 -14.56
N ILE A 92 5.29 -0.24 -13.63
CA ILE A 92 3.84 -0.30 -13.91
C ILE A 92 3.31 1.06 -14.35
N ILE A 93 3.66 2.12 -13.63
CA ILE A 93 3.09 3.46 -13.88
C ILE A 93 3.78 4.22 -15.01
N LYS A 94 4.88 3.68 -15.56
CA LYS A 94 5.67 4.30 -16.63
C LYS A 94 4.84 4.88 -17.80
N PRO A 95 3.76 4.24 -18.29
CA PRO A 95 2.92 4.80 -19.35
C PRO A 95 2.18 6.10 -18.98
N TYR A 96 2.06 6.40 -17.69
CA TYR A 96 1.37 7.58 -17.16
C TYR A 96 2.35 8.70 -16.78
N CYS A 97 3.65 8.40 -16.71
CA CYS A 97 4.72 9.36 -16.47
C CYS A 97 5.00 10.26 -17.69
N ASN A 98 5.67 11.39 -17.47
CA ASN A 98 6.08 12.36 -18.52
C ASN A 98 4.93 13.06 -19.27
N LYS A 99 3.70 13.02 -18.75
CA LYS A 99 2.53 13.76 -19.28
C LYS A 99 2.41 15.18 -18.68
N GLY A 100 3.54 15.81 -18.36
CA GLY A 100 3.57 17.14 -17.69
C GLY A 100 3.23 17.13 -16.19
N ILE A 101 3.14 15.95 -15.59
CA ILE A 101 2.92 15.74 -14.15
C ILE A 101 4.20 15.15 -13.57
N ASP A 102 4.60 15.60 -12.38
CA ASP A 102 5.73 15.02 -11.64
C ASP A 102 5.48 13.51 -11.39
N ASN A 103 6.48 12.69 -11.72
CA ASN A 103 6.40 11.24 -11.56
C ASN A 103 6.13 10.82 -10.10
N LYS A 104 6.59 11.59 -9.11
CA LYS A 104 6.29 11.34 -7.69
C LYS A 104 4.81 11.49 -7.37
N ILE A 105 4.12 12.38 -8.06
CA ILE A 105 2.67 12.56 -7.94
C ILE A 105 1.96 11.37 -8.59
N VAL A 106 2.39 10.95 -9.79
CA VAL A 106 1.84 9.76 -10.46
C VAL A 106 2.01 8.51 -9.59
N PHE A 107 3.19 8.32 -9.01
CA PHE A 107 3.48 7.23 -8.07
C PHE A 107 2.55 7.27 -6.86
N THR A 108 2.45 8.43 -6.21
CA THR A 108 1.59 8.63 -5.03
C THR A 108 0.13 8.34 -5.34
N ILE A 109 -0.39 8.83 -6.47
CA ILE A 109 -1.75 8.56 -6.92
C ILE A 109 -1.97 7.07 -7.12
N PHE A 110 -1.04 6.37 -7.78
CA PHE A 110 -1.16 4.94 -8.00
C PHE A 110 -1.21 4.15 -6.69
N VAL A 111 -0.29 4.40 -5.75
CA VAL A 111 -0.27 3.68 -4.47
C VAL A 111 -1.53 3.98 -3.65
N PHE A 112 -2.03 5.22 -3.66
CA PHE A 112 -3.31 5.53 -3.05
C PHE A 112 -4.47 4.75 -3.69
N LEU A 113 -4.53 4.73 -5.02
CA LEU A 113 -5.57 4.03 -5.75
C LEU A 113 -5.52 2.52 -5.56
N HIS A 114 -4.34 1.95 -5.32
CA HIS A 114 -4.20 0.54 -4.94
C HIS A 114 -4.94 0.26 -3.62
N GLU A 115 -4.76 1.08 -2.58
CA GLU A 115 -5.53 0.94 -1.34
C GLU A 115 -7.03 1.19 -1.53
N VAL A 116 -7.41 2.10 -2.44
CA VAL A 116 -8.82 2.25 -2.83
C VAL A 116 -9.34 0.99 -3.53
N GLY A 117 -8.49 0.26 -4.24
CA GLY A 117 -8.78 -1.07 -4.76
C GLY A 117 -9.18 -2.05 -3.65
N HIS A 118 -8.40 -2.10 -2.56
CA HIS A 118 -8.75 -2.90 -1.37
C HIS A 118 -10.04 -2.43 -0.70
N TRP A 119 -10.24 -1.12 -0.57
CA TRP A 119 -11.51 -0.56 -0.09
C TRP A 119 -12.69 -1.04 -0.94
N ASN A 120 -12.59 -0.95 -2.27
CA ASN A 120 -13.64 -1.37 -3.19
C ASN A 120 -13.90 -2.89 -3.15
N GLN A 121 -12.84 -3.70 -3.00
CA GLN A 121 -12.99 -5.14 -2.76
C GLN A 121 -13.77 -5.41 -1.47
N PHE A 122 -13.47 -4.68 -0.40
CA PHE A 122 -14.15 -4.80 0.87
C PHE A 122 -15.63 -4.42 0.78
N GLU A 123 -15.96 -3.33 0.09
CA GLU A 123 -17.34 -2.94 -0.19
C GLU A 123 -18.10 -4.03 -0.96
N LYS A 124 -17.49 -4.62 -2.00
CA LYS A 124 -18.09 -5.73 -2.77
C LYS A 124 -18.34 -6.99 -1.94
N MET A 125 -17.57 -7.18 -0.87
CA MET A 125 -17.74 -8.26 0.11
C MET A 125 -18.71 -7.90 1.24
N GLU A 126 -19.55 -6.88 1.01
CA GLU A 126 -20.52 -6.37 1.99
C GLU A 126 -19.87 -5.97 3.32
N ARG A 127 -18.59 -5.56 3.28
CA ARG A 127 -17.78 -5.20 4.46
C ARG A 127 -17.59 -6.33 5.46
N ASN A 128 -17.60 -7.57 4.98
CA ASN A 128 -17.34 -8.74 5.82
C ASN A 128 -15.83 -8.90 6.07
N VAL A 129 -15.42 -8.74 7.33
CA VAL A 129 -13.99 -8.78 7.72
C VAL A 129 -13.39 -10.17 7.52
N SER A 130 -14.10 -11.22 7.92
CA SER A 130 -13.59 -12.59 7.82
C SER A 130 -13.41 -13.00 6.36
N THR A 131 -14.36 -12.67 5.48
CA THR A 131 -14.26 -12.95 4.05
C THR A 131 -13.05 -12.24 3.44
N PHE A 132 -12.88 -10.95 3.77
CA PHE A 132 -11.76 -10.16 3.26
C PHE A 132 -10.40 -10.67 3.75
N GLU A 133 -10.26 -10.93 5.06
CA GLU A 133 -9.01 -11.43 5.65
C GLU A 133 -8.64 -12.85 5.18
N SER A 134 -9.63 -13.71 4.97
CA SER A 134 -9.39 -15.09 4.53
C SER A 134 -9.10 -15.22 3.03
N ARG A 135 -9.42 -14.18 2.23
CA ARG A 135 -9.14 -14.20 0.79
C ARG A 135 -7.64 -14.19 0.54
N ASP A 136 -7.17 -15.25 -0.13
CA ASP A 136 -5.77 -15.46 -0.50
C ASP A 136 -4.80 -15.44 0.70
N CYS A 137 -5.28 -15.80 1.90
CA CYS A 137 -4.48 -15.71 3.12
C CYS A 137 -3.23 -16.62 3.08
N GLU A 138 -3.36 -17.85 2.58
CA GLU A 138 -2.25 -18.81 2.48
C GLU A 138 -1.15 -18.30 1.53
N LEU A 139 -1.53 -17.72 0.39
CA LEU A 139 -0.59 -17.12 -0.57
C LEU A 139 0.12 -15.90 0.03
N SER A 140 -0.63 -15.08 0.75
CA SER A 140 -0.11 -13.89 1.44
C SER A 140 0.89 -14.28 2.54
N GLU A 141 0.55 -15.30 3.33
CA GLU A 141 1.40 -15.83 4.40
C GLU A 141 2.68 -16.47 3.84
N GLU A 142 2.58 -17.28 2.79
CA GLU A 142 3.75 -17.88 2.14
C GLU A 142 4.72 -16.80 1.62
N ASN A 143 4.20 -15.79 0.93
CA ASN A 143 5.03 -14.70 0.42
C ASN A 143 5.65 -13.85 1.55
N SER A 144 4.88 -13.52 2.58
CA SER A 144 5.35 -12.79 3.75
C SER A 144 6.48 -13.54 4.47
N ASN A 145 6.36 -14.86 4.61
CA ASN A 145 7.40 -15.72 5.19
C ASN A 145 8.69 -15.70 4.36
N LYS A 146 8.59 -15.75 3.01
CA LYS A 146 9.75 -15.63 2.11
C LYS A 146 10.44 -14.28 2.28
N MET A 147 9.67 -13.19 2.31
CA MET A 147 10.17 -11.82 2.47
C MET A 147 10.86 -11.62 3.82
N THR A 148 10.20 -12.02 4.91
CA THR A 148 10.74 -11.93 6.28
C THR A 148 12.06 -12.70 6.40
N THR A 149 12.09 -13.93 5.91
CA THR A 149 13.31 -14.77 5.93
C THR A 149 14.47 -14.09 5.17
N LEU A 150 14.19 -13.42 4.04
CA LEU A 150 15.22 -12.73 3.26
C LEU A 150 15.74 -11.48 4.00
N ILE A 151 14.84 -10.70 4.62
CA ILE A 151 15.19 -9.53 5.44
C ILE A 151 16.05 -9.94 6.65
N GLU A 152 15.71 -11.04 7.32
CA GLU A 152 16.47 -11.58 8.44
C GLU A 152 17.87 -12.01 8.01
N LYS A 153 17.98 -12.79 6.92
CA LYS A 153 19.28 -13.21 6.35
C LYS A 153 20.16 -12.02 5.96
N ARG A 154 19.57 -11.00 5.32
CA ARG A 154 20.25 -9.75 5.02
C ARG A 154 20.75 -9.08 6.30
N SER A 155 19.88 -8.95 7.30
CA SER A 155 20.21 -8.30 8.58
C SER A 155 21.35 -9.00 9.31
N GLU A 156 21.35 -10.33 9.34
CA GLU A 156 22.46 -11.13 9.88
C GLU A 156 23.77 -10.93 9.10
N ARG A 157 23.70 -10.89 7.78
CA ARG A 157 24.85 -10.64 6.91
C ARG A 157 25.47 -9.27 7.17
N ILE A 158 24.65 -8.22 7.30
CA ILE A 158 25.10 -6.86 7.64
C ILE A 158 25.73 -6.84 9.04
N LYS A 159 25.09 -7.48 10.04
CA LYS A 159 25.63 -7.59 11.41
C LYS A 159 27.01 -8.26 11.47
N LYS A 160 27.30 -9.17 10.53
CA LYS A 160 28.61 -9.83 10.39
C LYS A 160 29.68 -8.97 9.71
N GLY A 161 29.40 -7.68 9.45
CA GLY A 161 30.37 -6.70 8.93
C GLY A 161 30.35 -6.52 7.42
N ASN A 162 29.38 -7.12 6.70
CA ASN A 162 29.23 -6.86 5.27
C ASN A 162 28.56 -5.50 5.06
N THR A 163 29.21 -4.60 4.33
CA THR A 163 28.71 -3.23 4.09
C THR A 163 27.79 -3.13 2.86
N CYS A 164 27.67 -4.20 2.08
CA CYS A 164 26.81 -4.22 0.90
C CYS A 164 25.33 -4.24 1.30
N VAL A 165 24.60 -3.16 0.99
CA VAL A 165 23.18 -2.99 1.35
C VAL A 165 22.34 -4.17 0.87
N LEU A 166 22.53 -4.58 -0.38
CA LEU A 166 21.94 -5.78 -1.00
C LEU A 166 22.92 -6.39 -1.99
N THR A 167 23.13 -7.70 -1.89
CA THR A 167 23.81 -8.48 -2.94
C THR A 167 22.93 -8.63 -4.18
N SER A 168 23.53 -8.91 -5.35
CA SER A 168 22.76 -9.14 -6.59
C SER A 168 21.70 -10.23 -6.42
N LYS A 169 22.04 -11.32 -5.73
CA LYS A 169 21.11 -12.43 -5.45
C LYS A 169 19.95 -12.00 -4.55
N GLU A 170 20.21 -11.21 -3.50
CA GLU A 170 19.14 -10.68 -2.66
C GLU A 170 18.23 -9.75 -3.45
N LYS A 171 18.80 -8.87 -4.29
CA LYS A 171 18.02 -7.98 -5.16
C LYS A 171 17.10 -8.76 -6.10
N GLU A 172 17.60 -9.81 -6.74
CA GLU A 172 16.80 -10.70 -7.60
C GLU A 172 15.67 -11.38 -6.81
N LEU A 173 15.95 -11.88 -5.62
CA LEU A 173 14.93 -12.52 -4.77
C LEU A 173 13.87 -11.52 -4.27
N PHE A 174 14.27 -10.31 -3.87
CA PHE A 174 13.33 -9.26 -3.50
C PHE A 174 12.38 -8.93 -4.65
N ILE A 175 12.92 -8.72 -5.86
CA ILE A 175 12.11 -8.48 -7.07
C ILE A 175 11.18 -9.67 -7.34
N GLN A 176 11.68 -10.90 -7.27
CA GLN A 176 10.87 -12.10 -7.47
C GLN A 176 9.71 -12.17 -6.47
N TYR A 177 9.99 -11.98 -5.18
CA TYR A 177 8.96 -12.05 -4.14
C TYR A 177 7.95 -10.91 -4.24
N MET A 178 8.36 -9.71 -4.68
CA MET A 178 7.44 -8.62 -4.99
C MET A 178 6.53 -8.93 -6.18
N ILE A 179 7.05 -9.56 -7.23
CA ILE A 179 6.24 -10.02 -8.37
C ILE A 179 5.26 -11.11 -7.93
N GLU A 180 5.71 -12.06 -7.11
CA GLU A 180 4.83 -13.10 -6.54
C GLU A 180 3.70 -12.46 -5.70
N TYR A 181 4.04 -11.50 -4.83
CA TYR A 181 3.07 -10.75 -4.01
C TYR A 181 2.03 -10.03 -4.87
N ARG A 182 2.47 -9.26 -5.87
CA ARG A 182 1.59 -8.48 -6.75
C ARG A 182 0.73 -9.34 -7.69
N ASN A 183 1.05 -10.62 -7.83
CA ASN A 183 0.24 -11.58 -8.57
C ASN A 183 -0.79 -12.32 -7.70
N ILE A 184 -0.77 -12.13 -6.37
CA ILE A 184 -1.85 -12.61 -5.50
C ILE A 184 -3.17 -11.99 -5.99
N PRO A 185 -4.26 -12.77 -6.17
CA PRO A 185 -5.48 -12.26 -6.81
C PRO A 185 -6.04 -10.99 -6.17
N LYS A 186 -6.04 -10.91 -4.83
CA LYS A 186 -6.41 -9.70 -4.08
C LYS A 186 -5.54 -8.48 -4.43
N GLU A 187 -4.22 -8.62 -4.46
CA GLU A 187 -3.29 -7.51 -4.79
C GLU A 187 -3.40 -7.11 -6.26
N LYS A 188 -3.51 -8.11 -7.14
CA LYS A 188 -3.66 -7.90 -8.57
C LYS A 188 -4.95 -7.15 -8.92
N GLU A 189 -6.08 -7.53 -8.31
CA GLU A 189 -7.35 -6.82 -8.52
C GLU A 189 -7.26 -5.36 -8.02
N ALA A 190 -6.47 -5.10 -6.97
CA ALA A 190 -6.24 -3.74 -6.48
C ALA A 190 -5.36 -2.91 -7.44
N ASP A 191 -4.30 -3.50 -7.99
CA ASP A 191 -3.48 -2.88 -9.05
C ASP A 191 -4.31 -2.62 -10.32
N GLU A 192 -5.14 -3.57 -10.74
CA GLU A 192 -6.04 -3.41 -11.89
C GLU A 192 -7.04 -2.29 -11.67
N PHE A 193 -7.62 -2.19 -10.46
CA PHE A 193 -8.45 -1.04 -10.10
C PHE A 193 -7.67 0.26 -10.24
N ALA A 194 -6.47 0.35 -9.69
CA ALA A 194 -5.64 1.55 -9.76
C ALA A 194 -5.33 1.96 -11.20
N LEU A 195 -4.91 1.02 -12.04
CA LEU A 195 -4.62 1.24 -13.46
C LEU A 195 -5.84 1.72 -14.25
N ASN A 196 -7.03 1.18 -13.96
CA ASN A 196 -8.26 1.59 -14.62
C ASN A 196 -8.72 2.99 -14.21
N GLN A 197 -8.29 3.48 -13.05
CA GLN A 197 -8.70 4.78 -12.49
C GLN A 197 -7.65 5.89 -12.66
N ILE A 198 -6.40 5.55 -12.90
CA ILE A 198 -5.30 6.52 -12.81
C ILE A 198 -5.46 7.72 -13.75
N GLU A 199 -5.92 7.51 -14.99
CA GLU A 199 -6.09 8.63 -15.94
C GLU A 199 -7.19 9.61 -15.53
N SER A 200 -8.32 9.11 -15.02
CA SER A 200 -9.41 9.97 -14.56
C SER A 200 -8.99 10.80 -13.34
N VAL A 201 -8.22 10.20 -12.45
CA VAL A 201 -7.70 10.87 -11.25
C VAL A 201 -6.58 11.87 -11.58
N LEU A 202 -5.67 11.55 -12.50
CA LEU A 202 -4.66 12.49 -12.98
C LEU A 202 -5.30 13.73 -13.62
N LYS A 203 -6.43 13.57 -14.31
CA LYS A 203 -7.21 14.71 -14.83
C LYS A 203 -7.74 15.60 -13.71
N ILE A 204 -8.30 15.03 -12.64
CA ILE A 204 -8.77 15.78 -11.47
C ILE A 204 -7.61 16.56 -10.83
N TYR A 205 -6.45 15.93 -10.71
CA TYR A 205 -5.24 16.58 -10.21
C TYR A 205 -4.83 17.78 -11.09
N LEU A 206 -4.82 17.62 -12.41
CA LEU A 206 -4.47 18.69 -13.35
C LEU A 206 -5.47 19.85 -13.31
N ASP A 207 -6.76 19.56 -13.24
CA ASP A 207 -7.81 20.58 -13.14
C ASP A 207 -7.63 21.41 -11.86
N TYR A 208 -7.23 20.75 -10.76
CA TYR A 208 -6.86 21.42 -9.52
C TYR A 208 -5.58 22.25 -9.65
N SER A 209 -4.50 21.70 -10.20
CA SER A 209 -3.21 22.41 -10.28
C SER A 209 -3.27 23.64 -11.19
N ASN A 210 -4.14 23.64 -12.20
CA ASN A 210 -4.36 24.78 -13.09
C ASN A 210 -5.28 25.85 -12.50
N SER A 211 -5.93 25.58 -11.36
CA SER A 211 -6.82 26.52 -10.66
C SER A 211 -6.12 27.34 -9.58
N ILE A 212 -4.83 27.09 -9.36
CA ILE A 212 -3.92 27.79 -8.43
C ILE A 212 -3.01 28.70 -9.25
#